data_AF-A0A7X4YH71-F1
#
_entry.id   AF-A0A7X4YH71-F1
#
_cell.length_a   1.000
_cell.length_b   1.000
_cell.length_c   1.000
_cell.angle_alpha   90.00
_cell.angle_beta   90.00
_cell.angle_gamma   90.00
#
_symmetry.space_group_name_H-M   'P 1'
#
loop_
_entity.id
_entity.type
_entity.pdbx_description
1 polymer ?
#
loop_
_entity_poly.entity_id
_entity_poly.type
_entity_poly.pdbx_seq_one_letter_code
_entity_poly.pdbx_strand_id
1 'polypeptide(L)'
;MGRPMRAIRSWLALLIAGIALAGCAKHVDTRVAGDDDAIIDGIEARLDELRAREQGDDLTCAEQCDVSARTCTTAKELCGLVEQQADRDDLPPRCARAREQCAGANDGCTRCQAP
;
A
#
# COMPACT_ATOMS: atom_id res chain seq x y z
N MET A 1 20.45 65.43 29.06
CA MET A 1 19.13 64.77 29.20
C MET A 1 19.07 63.59 28.24
N GLY A 2 19.46 62.41 28.69
CA GLY A 2 19.59 61.19 27.86
C GLY A 2 18.39 60.27 28.01
N ARG A 3 17.78 59.90 26.87
CA ARG A 3 16.63 59.00 26.73
C ARG A 3 16.99 57.56 27.14
N PRO A 4 16.12 56.81 27.83
CA PRO A 4 16.16 55.34 27.78
C PRO A 4 15.08 54.81 26.83
N MET A 5 15.34 54.83 25.52
CA MET A 5 14.45 54.28 24.49
C MET A 5 14.78 52.81 24.14
N ARG A 6 15.31 52.03 25.10
CA ARG A 6 15.85 50.68 24.81
C ARG A 6 15.07 49.51 25.41
N ALA A 7 14.16 49.72 26.35
CA ALA A 7 13.53 48.59 27.05
C ALA A 7 12.37 47.93 26.28
N ILE A 8 11.72 48.63 25.35
CA ILE A 8 10.48 48.13 24.71
C ILE A 8 10.78 47.21 23.50
N ARG A 9 11.98 47.28 22.90
CA ARG A 9 12.35 46.47 21.73
C ARG A 9 12.69 45.01 22.04
N SER A 10 12.99 44.67 23.29
CA SER A 10 13.44 43.31 23.65
C SER A 10 12.30 42.30 23.83
N TRP A 11 11.08 42.75 24.11
CA TRP A 11 9.95 41.83 24.35
C TRP A 11 9.34 41.29 23.05
N LEU A 12 9.46 42.03 21.94
CA LEU A 12 8.96 41.58 20.63
C LEU A 12 9.82 40.48 20.01
N ALA A 13 11.13 40.47 20.29
CA ALA A 13 12.05 39.46 19.77
C ALA A 13 11.85 38.07 20.40
N LEU A 14 11.44 38.02 21.68
CA LEU A 14 11.14 36.77 22.38
C LEU A 14 9.83 36.12 21.91
N LEU A 15 8.86 36.91 21.45
CA LEU A 15 7.60 36.39 20.90
C LEU A 15 7.76 35.79 19.50
N ILE A 16 8.66 36.34 18.67
CA ILE A 16 8.89 35.84 17.30
C ILE A 16 9.69 34.51 17.32
N ALA A 17 10.58 34.32 18.30
CA ALA A 17 11.35 33.08 18.45
C ALA A 17 10.50 31.87 18.87
N GLY A 18 9.37 32.08 19.56
CA GLY A 18 8.47 31.00 19.97
C GLY A 18 7.65 30.38 18.83
N ILE A 19 7.39 31.14 17.76
CA ILE A 19 6.56 30.68 16.63
C ILE A 19 7.40 29.86 15.63
N ALA A 20 8.73 30.07 15.60
CA ALA A 20 9.63 29.32 14.72
C ALA A 20 9.84 27.84 15.13
N LEU A 21 9.52 27.46 16.37
CA LEU A 21 9.58 26.08 16.85
C LEU A 21 8.27 25.29 16.65
N ALA A 22 7.20 25.95 16.22
CA ALA A 22 5.93 25.31 15.86
C ALA A 22 5.87 24.92 14.37
N GLY A 23 7.02 24.69 13.74
CA GLY A 23 7.17 24.63 12.29
C GLY A 23 7.97 23.44 11.76
N CYS A 24 8.11 22.35 12.52
CA CYS A 24 8.30 21.05 11.91
C CYS A 24 7.01 20.28 12.16
N ALA A 25 5.96 20.62 11.40
CA ALA A 25 4.88 19.68 11.17
C ALA A 25 5.51 18.49 10.45
N LYS A 26 6.10 17.56 11.24
CA LYS A 26 6.19 16.16 10.82
C LYS A 26 4.77 15.88 10.38
N HIS A 27 4.59 15.67 9.09
CA HIS A 27 3.42 15.02 8.56
C HIS A 27 3.41 13.67 9.28
N VAL A 28 2.73 13.63 10.43
CA VAL A 28 2.40 12.38 11.08
C VAL A 28 1.34 11.86 10.15
N ASP A 29 1.77 11.05 9.19
CA ASP A 29 0.87 10.25 8.40
C ASP A 29 -0.03 9.56 9.41
N THR A 30 -1.29 10.00 9.49
CA THR A 30 -2.26 9.46 10.44
C THR A 30 -2.73 8.07 10.04
N ARG A 31 -2.00 7.41 9.12
CA ARG A 31 -2.08 5.97 8.88
C ARG A 31 -1.84 5.25 10.19
N VAL A 32 -2.95 4.81 10.77
CA VAL A 32 -2.95 3.82 11.82
C VAL A 32 -2.30 2.58 11.22
N ALA A 33 -1.24 2.06 11.85
CA ALA A 33 -0.48 0.91 11.33
C ALA A 33 -1.37 -0.30 10.95
N GLY A 34 -2.54 -0.44 11.58
CA GLY A 34 -3.51 -1.50 11.26
C GLY A 34 -4.35 -1.29 10.00
N ASP A 35 -4.39 -0.10 9.40
CA ASP A 35 -5.15 0.16 8.17
C ASP A 35 -4.45 -0.45 6.95
N ASP A 36 -3.13 -0.28 6.86
CA ASP A 36 -2.31 -0.88 5.79
C ASP A 36 -2.32 -2.42 5.86
N ASP A 37 -2.28 -2.99 7.08
CA ASP A 37 -2.40 -4.43 7.29
C ASP A 37 -3.79 -4.95 6.88
N ALA A 38 -4.86 -4.24 7.23
CA ALA A 38 -6.21 -4.60 6.83
C ALA A 38 -6.42 -4.56 5.31
N ILE A 39 -5.78 -3.60 4.62
CA ILE A 39 -5.80 -3.51 3.16
C ILE A 39 -5.07 -4.73 2.56
N ILE A 40 -3.87 -5.04 3.05
CA ILE A 40 -3.09 -6.19 2.58
C ILE A 40 -3.87 -7.49 2.78
N ASP A 41 -4.40 -7.73 3.97
CA ASP A 41 -5.16 -8.93 4.29
C ASP A 41 -6.44 -9.02 3.43
N GLY A 42 -7.09 -7.88 3.13
CA GLY A 42 -8.23 -7.83 2.23
C GLY A 42 -7.87 -8.22 0.78
N ILE A 43 -6.71 -7.80 0.29
CA ILE A 43 -6.20 -8.18 -1.04
C ILE A 43 -5.83 -9.66 -1.07
N GLU A 44 -5.21 -10.18 -0.01
CA GLU A 44 -4.89 -11.61 0.11
C GLU A 44 -6.16 -12.48 0.15
N ALA A 45 -7.18 -12.07 0.92
CA ALA A 45 -8.48 -12.74 0.93
C ALA A 45 -9.12 -12.79 -0.47
N ARG A 46 -8.96 -11.73 -1.26
CA ARG A 46 -9.44 -11.68 -2.65
C ARG A 46 -8.66 -12.62 -3.57
N LEU A 47 -7.35 -12.76 -3.38
CA LEU A 47 -6.55 -13.75 -4.11
C LEU A 47 -7.01 -15.18 -3.78
N ASP A 48 -7.25 -15.46 -2.51
CA ASP A 48 -7.75 -16.78 -2.06
C ASP A 48 -9.15 -17.07 -2.62
N GLU A 49 -10.03 -16.08 -2.69
CA GLU A 49 -11.34 -16.22 -3.34
C GLU A 49 -11.19 -16.55 -4.84
N LEU A 50 -10.33 -15.84 -5.56
CA LEU A 50 -10.08 -16.09 -6.98
C LEU A 50 -9.49 -17.49 -7.20
N ARG A 51 -8.57 -17.91 -6.33
CA ARG A 51 -7.99 -19.25 -6.34
C ARG A 51 -9.03 -20.34 -6.07
N ALA A 52 -9.98 -20.10 -5.15
CA ALA A 52 -11.09 -21.01 -4.91
C ALA A 52 -12.03 -21.10 -6.12
N ARG A 53 -12.29 -19.98 -6.81
CA ARG A 53 -13.07 -19.96 -8.05
C ARG A 53 -12.38 -20.75 -9.17
N GLU A 54 -11.06 -20.59 -9.32
CA GLU A 54 -10.26 -21.31 -10.31
C GLU A 54 -10.33 -22.83 -10.15
N GLN A 55 -10.45 -23.31 -8.91
CA GLN A 55 -10.57 -24.74 -8.58
C GLN A 55 -11.99 -25.31 -8.77
N GLY A 56 -12.97 -24.48 -9.12
CA GLY A 56 -14.31 -24.94 -9.44
C GLY A 56 -14.34 -25.70 -10.77
N ASP A 57 -15.07 -26.82 -10.82
CA ASP A 57 -15.10 -27.73 -11.98
C ASP A 57 -15.88 -27.20 -13.20
N ASP A 58 -16.64 -26.11 -13.07
CA ASP A 58 -17.59 -25.63 -14.10
C ASP A 58 -17.16 -24.36 -14.85
N LEU A 59 -15.88 -23.96 -14.78
CA LEU A 59 -15.40 -22.78 -15.49
C LEU A 59 -15.28 -23.04 -17.00
N THR A 60 -15.93 -22.20 -17.79
CA THR A 60 -15.60 -22.09 -19.21
C THR A 60 -14.19 -21.51 -19.39
N CYS A 61 -13.54 -21.77 -20.53
CA CYS A 61 -12.21 -21.19 -20.79
C CYS A 61 -12.21 -19.66 -20.75
N ALA A 62 -13.30 -19.01 -21.18
CA ALA A 62 -13.44 -17.56 -21.07
C ALA A 62 -13.43 -17.09 -19.60
N GLU A 63 -14.14 -17.80 -18.72
CA GLU A 63 -14.17 -17.51 -17.28
C GLU A 63 -12.83 -17.83 -16.62
N GLN A 64 -12.15 -18.92 -16.99
CA GLN A 64 -10.81 -19.24 -16.52
C GLN A 64 -9.82 -18.10 -16.84
N CYS A 65 -9.90 -17.54 -18.04
CA CYS A 65 -9.07 -16.41 -18.45
C CYS A 65 -9.44 -15.09 -17.77
N ASP A 66 -10.72 -14.84 -17.49
CA ASP A 66 -11.14 -13.70 -16.67
C ASP A 66 -10.63 -13.84 -15.22
N VAL A 67 -10.71 -15.03 -14.62
CA VAL A 67 -10.15 -15.32 -13.29
C VAL A 67 -8.64 -15.07 -13.30
N SER A 68 -7.92 -15.56 -14.30
CA SER A 68 -6.49 -15.29 -14.51
C SER A 68 -6.17 -13.80 -14.56
N ALA A 69 -6.89 -13.02 -15.37
CA ALA A 69 -6.68 -11.57 -15.47
C ALA A 69 -6.92 -10.86 -14.13
N ARG A 70 -7.95 -11.27 -13.39
CA ARG A 70 -8.27 -10.72 -12.05
C ARG A 70 -7.22 -11.10 -11.00
N THR A 71 -6.75 -12.34 -11.00
CA THR A 71 -5.67 -12.81 -10.11
C THR A 71 -4.41 -12.00 -10.34
N CYS A 72 -4.01 -11.82 -11.61
CA CYS A 72 -2.83 -11.04 -11.95
C CYS A 72 -2.96 -9.55 -11.64
N THR A 73 -4.15 -8.97 -11.77
CA THR A 73 -4.39 -7.57 -11.39
C THR A 73 -4.28 -7.40 -9.88
N THR A 74 -4.93 -8.27 -9.12
CA THR A 74 -4.90 -8.27 -7.65
C THR A 74 -3.48 -8.52 -7.12
N ALA A 75 -2.72 -9.41 -7.74
CA ALA A 75 -1.32 -9.67 -7.38
C ALA A 75 -0.42 -8.44 -7.60
N LYS A 76 -0.64 -7.68 -8.70
CA LYS A 76 0.08 -6.43 -8.95
C LYS A 76 -0.26 -5.36 -7.91
N GLU A 77 -1.53 -5.27 -7.52
CA GLU A 77 -1.97 -4.36 -6.46
C GLU A 77 -1.25 -4.65 -5.14
N LEU A 78 -1.23 -5.93 -4.72
CA LEU A 78 -0.50 -6.36 -3.52
C LEU A 78 0.99 -5.97 -3.61
N CYS A 79 1.65 -6.33 -4.70
CA CYS A 79 3.07 -6.05 -4.88
C CYS A 79 3.36 -4.53 -4.89
N GLY A 80 2.47 -3.71 -5.46
CA GLY A 80 2.60 -2.27 -5.43
C GLY A 80 2.50 -1.69 -4.01
N LEU A 81 1.73 -2.32 -3.11
CA LEU A 81 1.69 -1.94 -1.70
C LEU A 81 2.95 -2.41 -0.95
N VAL A 82 3.44 -3.60 -1.25
CA VAL A 82 4.70 -4.11 -0.68
C VAL A 82 5.88 -3.20 -1.04
N GLU A 83 5.95 -2.71 -2.28
CA GLU A 83 6.98 -1.76 -2.72
C GLU A 83 6.91 -0.42 -1.96
N GLN A 84 5.72 0.03 -1.58
CA GLN A 84 5.52 1.22 -0.75
C GLN A 84 5.91 1.00 0.72
N GLN A 85 6.03 -0.26 1.15
CA GLN A 85 6.36 -0.67 2.51
C GLN A 85 7.70 -1.43 2.55
N ALA A 86 8.72 -0.90 1.87
CA ALA A 86 10.03 -1.55 1.71
C ALA A 86 10.77 -1.84 3.03
N ASP A 87 10.43 -1.14 4.11
CA ASP A 87 11.01 -1.34 5.45
C ASP A 87 10.45 -2.58 6.17
N ARG A 88 9.49 -3.29 5.58
CA ARG A 88 8.85 -4.48 6.17
C ARG A 88 9.31 -5.78 5.50
N ASP A 89 10.04 -6.58 6.25
CA ASP A 89 10.62 -7.85 5.77
C ASP A 89 9.59 -8.97 5.57
N ASP A 90 8.39 -8.87 6.16
CA ASP A 90 7.36 -9.92 6.07
C ASP A 90 6.48 -9.82 4.81
N LEU A 91 6.53 -8.70 4.10
CA LEU A 91 5.71 -8.41 2.93
C LEU A 91 6.28 -8.95 1.59
N PRO A 92 7.60 -8.94 1.32
CA PRO A 92 8.17 -9.49 0.08
C PRO A 92 7.75 -10.94 -0.22
N PRO A 93 7.72 -11.87 0.76
CA PRO A 93 7.22 -13.22 0.53
C PRO A 93 5.74 -13.27 0.12
N ARG A 94 4.89 -12.34 0.60
CA ARG A 94 3.47 -12.27 0.23
C ARG A 94 3.30 -11.86 -1.24
N CYS A 95 4.03 -10.84 -1.69
CA CYS A 95 4.07 -10.46 -3.11
C CYS A 95 4.59 -11.60 -4.00
N ALA A 96 5.63 -12.31 -3.58
CA ALA A 96 6.15 -13.47 -4.32
C ALA A 96 5.07 -14.55 -4.51
N ARG A 97 4.37 -14.93 -3.44
CA ARG A 97 3.26 -15.89 -3.50
C ARG A 97 2.14 -15.41 -4.44
N ALA A 98 1.76 -14.14 -4.38
CA ALA A 98 0.71 -13.61 -5.26
C ALA A 98 1.12 -13.65 -6.74
N ARG A 99 2.40 -13.40 -7.05
CA ARG A 99 2.95 -13.55 -8.40
C ARG A 99 2.91 -15.00 -8.89
N GLU A 100 3.24 -15.95 -8.03
CA GLU A 100 3.12 -17.38 -8.34
C GLU A 100 1.67 -17.78 -8.63
N GLN A 101 0.70 -17.27 -7.88
CA GLN A 101 -0.72 -17.49 -8.16
C GLN A 101 -1.14 -16.92 -9.53
N CYS A 102 -0.69 -15.71 -9.86
CA CYS A 102 -0.92 -15.13 -11.19
C CYS A 102 -0.31 -15.99 -12.31
N ALA A 103 0.92 -16.48 -12.12
CA ALA A 103 1.57 -17.36 -13.09
C ALA A 103 0.77 -18.65 -13.30
N GLY A 104 0.36 -19.31 -12.22
CA GLY A 104 -0.48 -20.52 -12.28
C GLY A 104 -1.81 -20.29 -13.01
N ALA A 105 -2.50 -19.19 -12.70
CA ALA A 105 -3.76 -18.87 -13.36
C ALA A 105 -3.57 -18.55 -14.86
N ASN A 106 -2.49 -17.84 -15.23
CA ASN A 106 -2.13 -17.60 -16.64
C ASN A 106 -1.81 -18.91 -17.38
N ASP A 107 -1.13 -19.85 -16.74
CA ASP A 107 -0.86 -21.17 -17.31
C ASP A 107 -2.17 -21.94 -17.54
N GLY A 108 -3.12 -21.85 -16.61
CA GLY A 108 -4.47 -22.40 -16.75
C GLY A 108 -5.21 -21.84 -17.96
N CYS A 109 -5.26 -20.51 -18.08
CA CYS A 109 -5.85 -19.83 -19.24
C CYS A 109 -5.16 -20.20 -20.56
N THR A 110 -3.82 -20.21 -20.59
CA THR A 110 -3.05 -20.57 -21.78
C THR A 110 -3.35 -22.01 -22.22
N ARG A 111 -3.48 -22.94 -21.26
CA ARG A 111 -3.79 -24.34 -21.53
C ARG A 111 -5.19 -24.52 -22.13
N CYS A 112 -6.19 -23.77 -21.65
CA CYS A 112 -7.56 -23.89 -22.19
C CYS A 112 -7.71 -23.24 -23.57
N GLN A 113 -6.87 -22.25 -23.91
CA GLN A 113 -6.84 -21.62 -25.23
C GLN A 113 -6.03 -22.40 -26.27
N ALA A 114 -5.20 -23.35 -25.84
CA ALA A 114 -4.43 -24.18 -26.76
C ALA A 114 -5.39 -25.03 -27.63
N PRO A 115 -5.15 -25.09 -28.96
CA PRO A 115 -6.02 -25.78 -29.91
C PRO A 115 -6.02 -27.30 -29.78
#